data_AF-A0A0X1KUC5-F1
#
_entry.id   AF-A0A0X1KUC5-F1
#
_cell.length_a   1.000
_cell.length_b   1.000
_cell.length_c   1.000
_cell.angle_alpha   90.00
_cell.angle_beta   90.00
_cell.angle_gamma   90.00
#
_symmetry.space_group_name_H-M   'P 1'
#
loop_
_entity.id
_entity.type
_entity.pdbx_description
1 polymer ?
#
loop_
_entity_poly.entity_id
_entity_poly.type
_entity_poly.pdbx_seq_one_letter_code
_entity_poly.pdbx_strand_id
1 'polypeptide(L)'
;MRRIVVFCFLLVSILSVTQDFMERVVLNASLYETLDFSQINLTILDAINLTNEKDVVAAYLTLVENKLVWIVLSLKYEYTISTSKARILSKKPIQIKPFTYTVGLREAISLTVMSIGKNVLFGVYRSDSWVVGNNKNMAFVSMKTPAILRIDSSPEVFKQVQQEILKKQQK
;
A
#
# COMPACT_ATOMS: atom_id res chain seq x y z
N MET A 1 18.51 39.78 -3.63
CA MET A 1 18.94 38.35 -3.67
C MET A 1 18.26 37.46 -2.62
N ARG A 2 18.10 37.90 -1.35
CA ARG A 2 17.49 37.10 -0.26
C ARG A 2 16.03 36.65 -0.49
N ARG A 3 15.24 37.38 -1.30
CA ARG A 3 13.81 37.09 -1.55
C ARG A 3 13.56 35.99 -2.60
N ILE A 4 14.49 35.76 -3.52
CA ILE A 4 14.36 34.74 -4.59
C ILE A 4 14.66 33.34 -4.03
N VAL A 5 15.63 33.23 -3.11
CA VAL A 5 16.00 31.96 -2.45
C VAL A 5 14.86 31.41 -1.59
N VAL A 6 14.10 32.28 -0.92
CA VAL A 6 12.94 31.88 -0.10
C VAL A 6 11.78 31.36 -0.97
N PHE A 7 11.58 31.95 -2.15
CA PHE A 7 10.56 31.48 -3.10
C PHE A 7 10.90 30.11 -3.70
N CYS A 8 12.17 29.84 -3.98
CA CYS A 8 12.61 28.52 -4.44
C CYS A 8 12.47 27.44 -3.35
N PHE A 9 12.75 27.76 -2.08
CA PHE A 9 12.53 26.81 -0.96
C PHE A 9 11.04 26.50 -0.74
N LEU A 10 10.15 27.47 -0.97
CA LEU A 10 8.70 27.29 -0.95
C LEU A 10 8.19 26.42 -2.11
N LEU A 11 8.76 26.55 -3.31
CA LEU A 11 8.40 25.72 -4.46
C LEU A 11 8.84 24.25 -4.32
N VAL A 12 10.02 23.99 -3.73
CA VAL A 12 10.50 22.61 -3.49
C VAL A 12 9.70 21.91 -2.38
N SER A 13 9.17 22.66 -1.40
CA SER A 13 8.36 22.11 -0.32
C SER A 13 6.91 21.80 -0.75
N ILE A 14 6.38 22.44 -1.80
CA ILE A 14 5.05 22.12 -2.37
C ILE A 14 5.09 20.86 -3.25
N LEU A 15 6.25 20.51 -3.81
CA LEU A 15 6.43 19.27 -4.60
C LEU A 15 6.56 18.00 -3.75
N SER A 16 6.55 18.13 -2.42
CA SER A 16 6.70 17.00 -1.52
C SER A 16 5.37 16.45 -1.03
N VAL A 17 4.99 15.34 -1.67
CA VAL A 17 4.26 14.19 -1.08
C VAL A 17 2.75 14.35 -0.92
N THR A 18 2.05 14.23 -2.04
CA THR A 18 0.88 13.35 -2.12
C THR A 18 1.03 12.45 -3.36
N GLN A 19 2.05 11.59 -3.34
CA GLN A 19 2.11 10.48 -4.29
C GLN A 19 0.90 9.59 -4.05
N ASP A 20 0.18 9.25 -5.12
CA ASP A 20 -0.96 8.37 -5.05
C ASP A 20 -0.45 6.98 -4.58
N PHE A 21 -1.14 6.38 -3.60
CA PHE A 21 -0.69 5.15 -2.96
C PHE A 21 -0.60 3.98 -3.95
N MET A 22 -1.41 4.01 -5.01
CA MET A 22 -1.30 3.06 -6.12
C MET A 22 0.03 3.21 -6.88
N GLU A 23 0.57 4.44 -6.99
CA GLU A 23 1.90 4.67 -7.56
C GLU A 23 2.97 3.99 -6.72
N ARG A 24 2.84 3.94 -5.39
CA ARG A 24 3.80 3.25 -4.52
C ARG A 24 3.78 1.73 -4.67
N VAL A 25 2.59 1.14 -4.87
CA VAL A 25 2.48 -0.29 -5.18
C VAL A 25 3.13 -0.60 -6.53
N VAL A 26 2.90 0.26 -7.54
CA VAL A 26 3.51 0.14 -8.87
C VAL A 26 5.03 0.32 -8.82
N LEU A 27 5.53 1.28 -8.06
CA LEU A 27 6.97 1.50 -7.87
C LEU A 27 7.65 0.27 -7.25
N ASN A 28 6.92 -0.49 -6.42
CA ASN A 28 7.40 -1.72 -5.82
C ASN A 28 7.12 -2.97 -6.68
N ALA A 29 6.58 -2.84 -7.90
CA ALA A 29 6.26 -4.00 -8.75
C ALA A 29 7.48 -4.90 -9.00
N SER A 30 8.64 -4.33 -9.31
CA SER A 30 9.88 -5.07 -9.52
C SER A 30 10.35 -5.83 -8.26
N LEU A 31 10.09 -5.28 -7.08
CA LEU A 31 10.35 -5.96 -5.81
C LEU A 31 9.47 -7.21 -5.71
N TYR A 32 8.17 -7.10 -6.02
CA TYR A 32 7.25 -8.25 -5.96
C TYR A 32 7.51 -9.30 -7.03
N GLU A 33 8.06 -8.94 -8.19
CA GLU A 33 8.41 -9.89 -9.24
C GLU A 33 9.66 -10.73 -8.89
N THR A 34 10.59 -10.15 -8.12
CA THR A 34 11.91 -10.75 -7.85
C THR A 34 12.00 -11.45 -6.49
N LEU A 35 11.02 -11.27 -5.61
CA LEU A 35 11.08 -11.81 -4.25
C LEU A 35 10.68 -13.28 -4.19
N ASP A 36 11.49 -14.09 -3.49
CA ASP A 36 11.11 -15.43 -3.05
C ASP A 36 10.29 -15.35 -1.76
N PHE A 37 8.98 -15.56 -1.88
CA PHE A 37 8.03 -15.42 -0.79
C PHE A 37 8.13 -16.52 0.27
N SER A 38 8.79 -17.65 -0.04
CA SER A 38 9.04 -18.69 0.97
C SER A 38 9.94 -18.21 2.11
N GLN A 39 10.65 -17.09 1.89
CA GLN A 39 11.57 -16.48 2.83
C GLN A 39 10.94 -15.40 3.71
N ILE A 40 9.64 -15.09 3.51
CA ILE A 40 8.91 -14.13 4.33
C ILE A 40 8.24 -14.86 5.51
N ASN A 41 8.61 -14.51 6.73
CA ASN A 41 8.02 -15.11 7.94
C ASN A 41 6.66 -14.52 8.33
N LEU A 42 6.33 -13.32 7.84
CA LEU A 42 5.10 -12.60 8.20
C LEU A 42 4.26 -12.25 6.99
N THR A 43 2.98 -12.56 7.07
CA THR A 43 2.00 -12.13 6.08
C THR A 43 1.55 -10.69 6.33
N ILE A 44 0.84 -10.11 5.36
CA ILE A 44 0.17 -8.82 5.52
C ILE A 44 -0.83 -8.81 6.68
N LEU A 45 -1.53 -9.93 6.91
CA LEU A 45 -2.48 -10.07 8.01
C LEU A 45 -1.76 -10.03 9.36
N ASP A 46 -0.61 -10.70 9.47
CA ASP A 46 0.21 -10.65 10.68
C ASP A 46 0.72 -9.23 10.93
N ALA A 47 1.18 -8.56 9.88
CA ALA A 47 1.63 -7.17 9.96
C ALA A 47 0.52 -6.23 10.44
N ILE A 48 -0.71 -6.37 9.92
CA ILE A 48 -1.88 -5.59 10.37
C ILE A 48 -2.22 -5.93 11.83
N ASN A 49 -2.22 -7.20 12.20
CA ASN A 49 -2.55 -7.64 13.56
C ASN A 49 -1.55 -7.10 14.58
N LEU A 50 -0.27 -7.00 14.21
CA LEU A 50 0.79 -6.46 15.08
C LEU A 50 0.60 -4.98 15.42
N THR A 51 -0.03 -4.18 14.55
CA THR A 51 -0.29 -2.76 14.85
C THR A 51 -1.50 -2.54 15.76
N ASN A 52 -2.42 -3.52 15.82
CA ASN A 52 -3.72 -3.40 16.48
C ASN A 52 -4.56 -2.20 15.98
N GLU A 53 -4.27 -1.70 14.78
CA GLU A 53 -5.01 -0.60 14.15
C GLU A 53 -6.24 -1.12 13.41
N LYS A 54 -7.38 -0.46 13.62
CA LYS A 54 -8.65 -0.79 12.94
C LYS A 54 -8.82 -0.04 11.62
N ASP A 55 -8.20 1.13 11.52
CA ASP A 55 -8.37 2.06 10.40
C ASP A 55 -7.17 2.00 9.44
N VAL A 56 -6.76 0.79 9.04
CA VAL A 56 -5.69 0.60 8.06
C VAL A 56 -6.19 1.07 6.69
N VAL A 57 -5.39 1.87 6.01
CA VAL A 57 -5.65 2.44 4.68
C VAL A 57 -4.79 1.75 3.61
N ALA A 58 -3.59 1.32 3.98
CA ALA A 58 -2.75 0.52 3.10
C ALA A 58 -1.79 -0.35 3.91
N ALA A 59 -1.46 -1.52 3.36
CA ALA A 59 -0.37 -2.37 3.84
C ALA A 59 0.37 -2.97 2.65
N TYR A 60 1.70 -2.84 2.62
CA TYR A 60 2.52 -3.25 1.48
C TYR A 60 3.96 -3.58 1.90
N LEU A 61 4.65 -4.37 1.09
CA LEU A 61 6.09 -4.62 1.25
C LEU A 61 6.90 -3.54 0.54
N THR A 62 8.02 -3.17 1.16
CA THR A 62 9.00 -2.26 0.57
C THR A 62 10.39 -2.55 1.12
N LEU A 63 11.41 -2.00 0.47
CA LEU A 63 12.76 -1.95 1.01
C LEU A 63 12.99 -0.62 1.74
N VAL A 64 13.48 -0.68 2.97
CA VAL A 64 13.97 0.47 3.74
C VAL A 64 15.39 0.14 4.17
N GLU A 65 16.38 0.95 3.76
CA GLU A 65 17.80 0.70 4.04
C GLU A 65 18.25 -0.73 3.65
N ASN A 66 17.84 -1.18 2.45
CA ASN A 66 18.06 -2.53 1.91
C ASN A 66 17.45 -3.68 2.75
N LYS A 67 16.58 -3.39 3.71
CA LYS A 67 15.84 -4.41 4.46
C LYS A 67 14.41 -4.46 4.01
N LEU A 68 13.91 -5.66 3.77
CA LEU A 68 12.51 -5.88 3.47
C LEU A 68 11.67 -5.64 4.73
N VAL A 69 10.68 -4.77 4.61
CA VAL A 69 9.77 -4.41 5.72
C VAL A 69 8.34 -4.34 5.21
N TRP A 70 7.41 -4.60 6.12
CA TRP A 70 6.01 -4.27 5.95
C TRP A 70 5.79 -2.81 6.36
N ILE A 71 5.10 -2.06 5.52
CA ILE A 71 4.56 -0.75 5.89
C ILE A 71 3.05 -0.92 6.08
N VAL A 72 2.55 -0.53 7.24
CA VAL A 72 1.11 -0.46 7.54
C VAL A 72 0.75 0.99 7.80
N LEU A 73 -0.06 1.56 6.91
CA LEU A 73 -0.57 2.93 7.00
C LEU A 73 -1.98 2.90 7.56
N SER A 74 -2.19 3.63 8.64
CA SER A 74 -3.51 3.92 9.22
C SER A 74 -3.87 5.40 9.02
N LEU A 75 -5.07 5.83 9.41
CA LEU A 75 -5.44 7.25 9.37
C LEU A 75 -4.51 8.16 10.18
N LYS A 76 -3.83 7.61 11.19
CA LYS A 76 -3.05 8.39 12.18
C LYS A 76 -1.56 8.15 12.10
N TYR A 77 -1.17 6.93 11.74
CA TYR A 77 0.22 6.48 11.84
C TYR A 77 0.65 5.62 10.66
N GLU A 78 1.91 5.78 10.30
CA GLU A 78 2.69 4.84 9.53
C GLU A 78 3.48 3.94 10.48
N TYR A 79 3.36 2.63 10.30
CA TYR A 79 4.10 1.61 11.02
C TYR A 79 5.05 0.89 10.08
N THR A 80 6.31 0.81 10.46
CA THR A 80 7.29 -0.05 9.78
C THR A 80 7.49 -1.31 10.60
N ILE A 81 7.32 -2.48 10.00
CA ILE A 81 7.32 -3.77 10.68
C ILE A 81 8.34 -4.69 10.00
N SER A 82 9.18 -5.34 10.82
CA SER A 82 10.17 -6.29 10.32
C SER A 82 9.48 -7.55 9.80
N THR A 83 9.75 -7.94 8.55
CA THR A 83 9.24 -9.18 7.95
C THR A 83 9.80 -10.46 8.58
N SER A 84 10.92 -10.37 9.29
CA SER A 84 11.63 -11.52 9.87
C SER A 84 11.49 -11.62 11.39
N LYS A 85 11.45 -10.50 12.11
CA LYS A 85 11.46 -10.45 13.58
C LYS A 85 10.09 -10.23 14.23
N ALA A 86 9.01 -10.11 13.45
CA ALA A 86 7.66 -9.92 13.97
C ALA A 86 7.51 -8.76 14.95
N ARG A 87 8.20 -7.64 14.68
CA ARG A 87 8.22 -6.46 15.57
C ARG A 87 8.04 -5.17 14.81
N ILE A 88 7.37 -4.21 15.45
CA ILE A 88 7.29 -2.82 15.01
C ILE A 88 8.69 -2.20 15.17
N LEU A 89 9.25 -1.72 14.05
CA LEU A 89 10.54 -1.05 13.99
C LEU A 89 10.40 0.46 14.22
N SER A 90 9.34 1.07 13.69
CA SER A 90 9.05 2.49 13.88
C SER A 90 7.56 2.78 13.77
N LYS A 91 7.15 3.89 14.37
CA LYS A 91 5.80 4.46 14.32
C LYS A 91 5.94 5.97 14.08
N LYS A 92 5.34 6.47 13.01
CA LYS A 92 5.40 7.89 12.63
C LYS A 92 3.99 8.44 12.44
N PRO A 93 3.64 9.61 13.01
CA PRO A 93 2.34 10.22 12.76
C PRO A 93 2.24 10.67 11.30
N ILE A 94 1.06 10.50 10.71
CA ILE A 94 0.73 10.96 9.36
C ILE A 94 -0.60 11.70 9.39
N GLN A 95 -0.71 12.73 8.55
CA GLN A 95 -1.97 13.47 8.36
C GLN A 95 -2.58 13.01 7.05
N ILE A 96 -3.48 12.02 7.14
CA ILE A 96 -4.34 11.64 6.03
C ILE A 96 -5.72 12.29 6.28
N LYS A 97 -6.38 12.76 5.22
CA LYS A 97 -7.76 13.28 5.33
C LYS A 97 -8.68 12.20 5.91
N PRO A 98 -9.61 12.54 6.83
CA PRO A 98 -10.48 11.57 7.45
C PRO A 98 -11.39 10.89 6.42
N PHE A 99 -11.58 9.57 6.58
CA PHE A 99 -12.52 8.75 5.80
C PHE A 99 -13.60 8.20 6.72
N THR A 100 -14.82 8.02 6.21
CA THR A 100 -16.03 7.75 7.02
C THR A 100 -16.52 6.31 7.01
N TYR A 101 -15.77 5.35 6.45
CA TYR A 101 -16.22 3.96 6.39
C TYR A 101 -15.07 2.98 6.60
N THR A 102 -15.29 2.01 7.50
CA THR A 102 -14.36 0.91 7.75
C THR A 102 -15.13 -0.41 7.78
N VAL A 103 -14.98 -1.21 6.71
CA VAL A 103 -14.98 -2.66 6.89
C VAL A 103 -13.59 -3.05 7.32
N GLY A 104 -13.49 -4.02 8.23
CA GLY A 104 -12.21 -4.51 8.68
C GLY A 104 -11.43 -5.08 7.48
N LEU A 105 -10.23 -4.54 7.27
CA LEU A 105 -9.32 -4.99 6.23
C LEU A 105 -9.04 -6.50 6.35
N ARG A 106 -9.08 -7.02 7.57
CA ARG A 106 -8.89 -8.45 7.86
C ARG A 106 -9.92 -9.32 7.13
N GLU A 107 -11.20 -8.96 7.18
CA GLU A 107 -12.29 -9.69 6.55
C GLU A 107 -12.17 -9.62 5.01
N ALA A 108 -11.87 -8.43 4.48
CA ALA A 108 -11.66 -8.23 3.04
C ALA A 108 -10.46 -9.04 2.50
N ILE A 109 -9.33 -9.02 3.22
CA ILE A 109 -8.15 -9.82 2.87
C ILE A 109 -8.45 -11.31 3.02
N SER A 110 -9.16 -11.75 4.05
CA SER A 110 -9.47 -13.16 4.27
C SER A 110 -10.21 -13.78 3.09
N LEU A 111 -11.24 -13.10 2.58
CA LEU A 111 -11.96 -13.55 1.38
C LEU A 111 -11.10 -13.52 0.12
N THR A 112 -10.20 -12.55 0.04
CA THR A 112 -9.24 -12.47 -1.06
C THR A 112 -8.28 -13.64 -1.06
N VAL A 113 -7.74 -13.98 0.11
CA VAL A 113 -6.88 -15.15 0.29
C VAL A 113 -7.62 -16.43 -0.11
N MET A 114 -8.93 -16.53 0.13
CA MET A 114 -9.70 -17.69 -0.34
C MET A 114 -9.81 -17.77 -1.87
N SER A 115 -9.86 -16.64 -2.57
CA SER A 115 -10.20 -16.62 -4.00
C SER A 115 -8.99 -16.45 -4.92
N ILE A 116 -8.01 -15.63 -4.53
CA ILE A 116 -6.71 -15.53 -5.20
C ILE A 116 -5.78 -16.69 -4.79
N GLY A 117 -6.08 -17.34 -3.66
CA GLY A 117 -5.23 -18.32 -3.01
C GLY A 117 -4.38 -17.71 -1.89
N LYS A 118 -3.64 -18.57 -1.18
CA LYS A 118 -2.65 -18.14 -0.18
C LYS A 118 -1.62 -17.25 -0.89
N ASN A 119 -1.08 -16.23 -0.19
CA ASN A 119 -0.07 -15.26 -0.66
C ASN A 119 -0.61 -13.89 -1.12
N VAL A 120 -1.46 -13.22 -0.34
CA VAL A 120 -1.73 -11.78 -0.56
C VAL A 120 -0.55 -10.97 -0.02
N LEU A 121 0.02 -10.09 -0.85
CA LEU A 121 1.28 -9.38 -0.62
C LEU A 121 1.12 -7.88 -0.42
N PHE A 122 -0.02 -7.33 -0.80
CA PHE A 122 -0.37 -5.94 -0.51
C PHE A 122 -1.89 -5.80 -0.44
N GLY A 123 -2.32 -4.72 0.21
CA GLY A 123 -3.69 -4.28 0.28
C GLY A 123 -3.72 -2.78 0.35
N VAL A 124 -4.44 -2.15 -0.57
CA VAL A 124 -4.57 -0.70 -0.67
C VAL A 124 -6.03 -0.32 -0.80
N TYR A 125 -6.44 0.63 0.01
CA TYR A 125 -7.77 1.21 -0.07
C TYR A 125 -7.91 2.13 -1.28
N ARG A 126 -9.00 1.96 -2.02
CA ARG A 126 -9.51 2.87 -3.06
C ARG A 126 -10.91 3.35 -2.65
N SER A 127 -11.34 4.49 -3.18
CA SER A 127 -12.59 5.21 -2.87
C SER A 127 -13.81 4.43 -2.36
N ASP A 128 -14.04 3.20 -2.82
CA ASP A 128 -15.16 2.33 -2.46
C ASP A 128 -14.79 0.84 -2.31
N SER A 129 -13.51 0.49 -2.47
CA SER A 129 -13.05 -0.91 -2.58
C SER A 129 -11.61 -1.07 -2.11
N TRP A 130 -11.27 -2.26 -1.66
CA TRP A 130 -9.88 -2.64 -1.42
C TRP A 130 -9.29 -3.30 -2.65
N VAL A 131 -8.12 -2.84 -3.07
CA VAL A 131 -7.28 -3.53 -4.04
C VAL A 131 -6.26 -4.36 -3.27
N VAL A 132 -6.34 -5.66 -3.40
CA VAL A 132 -5.51 -6.62 -2.67
C VAL A 132 -4.97 -7.63 -3.65
N GLY A 133 -3.72 -8.01 -3.52
CA GLY A 133 -3.13 -8.85 -4.56
C GLY A 133 -1.74 -9.34 -4.27
N ASN A 134 -1.21 -10.04 -5.27
CA ASN A 134 0.14 -10.56 -5.32
C ASN A 134 0.79 -10.24 -6.67
N ASN A 135 1.92 -10.87 -6.96
CA ASN A 135 2.65 -10.64 -8.20
C ASN A 135 1.93 -11.14 -9.46
N LYS A 136 0.88 -11.95 -9.35
CA LYS A 136 0.13 -12.51 -10.50
C LYS A 136 -1.28 -11.96 -10.63
N ASN A 137 -1.98 -11.84 -9.52
CA ASN A 137 -3.41 -11.58 -9.46
C ASN A 137 -3.70 -10.43 -8.50
N MET A 138 -4.72 -9.65 -8.80
CA MET A 138 -5.30 -8.68 -7.86
C MET A 138 -6.79 -8.83 -7.82
N ALA A 139 -7.38 -8.65 -6.65
CA ALA A 139 -8.82 -8.58 -6.45
C ALA A 139 -9.23 -7.20 -5.96
N PHE A 140 -10.39 -6.78 -6.44
CA PHE A 140 -11.14 -5.65 -5.91
C PHE A 140 -12.17 -6.20 -4.95
N VAL A 141 -12.12 -5.80 -3.69
CA VAL A 141 -13.02 -6.27 -2.64
C VAL A 141 -13.92 -5.14 -2.20
N SER A 142 -15.22 -5.39 -2.17
CA SER A 142 -16.19 -4.39 -1.74
C SER A 142 -16.06 -4.11 -0.25
N MET A 143 -16.16 -2.82 0.09
CA MET A 143 -16.27 -2.37 1.48
C MET A 143 -17.70 -2.40 2.03
N LYS A 144 -18.72 -2.52 1.19
CA LYS A 144 -20.12 -2.58 1.67
C LYS A 144 -20.53 -3.98 2.02
N THR A 145 -19.96 -4.93 1.31
CA THR A 145 -20.21 -6.36 1.45
C THR A 145 -18.87 -7.03 1.24
N PRO A 146 -18.33 -7.77 2.21
CA PRO A 146 -17.04 -8.44 2.06
C PRO A 146 -17.23 -9.50 0.98
N ALA A 147 -16.94 -9.11 -0.25
CA ALA A 147 -17.20 -9.84 -1.48
C ALA A 147 -16.22 -9.35 -2.54
N ILE A 148 -15.72 -10.27 -3.33
CA ILE A 148 -14.84 -9.94 -4.44
C ILE A 148 -15.70 -9.42 -5.58
N LEU A 149 -15.40 -8.21 -6.01
CA LEU A 149 -16.03 -7.52 -7.12
C LEU A 149 -15.43 -7.97 -8.45
N ARG A 150 -14.11 -8.14 -8.50
CA ARG A 150 -13.36 -8.47 -9.72
C ARG A 150 -11.99 -9.02 -9.38
N ILE A 151 -11.45 -9.92 -10.22
CA ILE A 151 -10.06 -10.37 -10.18
C ILE A 151 -9.43 -10.05 -11.54
N ASP A 152 -8.32 -9.32 -11.54
CA ASP A 152 -7.56 -8.92 -12.73
C ASP A 152 -6.13 -9.48 -12.70
N SER A 153 -5.50 -9.58 -13.87
CA SER A 153 -4.06 -9.88 -13.94
C SER A 153 -3.26 -8.67 -13.44
N SER A 154 -2.27 -8.93 -12.57
CA SER A 154 -1.44 -7.86 -12.01
C SER A 154 -0.79 -6.96 -13.08
N PRO A 155 -0.25 -7.51 -14.20
CA PRO A 155 0.46 -6.71 -15.19
C PRO A 155 -0.43 -5.69 -15.89
N GLU A 156 -1.73 -5.96 -16.04
CA GLU A 156 -2.67 -5.08 -16.73
C GLU A 156 -2.94 -3.80 -15.94
N VAL A 157 -3.18 -3.89 -14.63
CA VAL A 157 -3.40 -2.70 -13.81
C VAL A 157 -2.10 -1.96 -13.57
N PHE A 158 -0.96 -2.64 -13.40
CA PHE A 158 0.34 -1.97 -13.34
C PHE A 158 0.59 -1.14 -14.61
N LYS A 159 0.29 -1.70 -15.79
CA LYS A 159 0.37 -0.96 -17.07
C LYS A 159 -0.59 0.23 -17.10
N GLN A 160 -1.83 0.06 -16.67
CA GLN A 160 -2.82 1.15 -16.65
C GLN A 160 -2.38 2.30 -15.74
N VAL A 161 -1.91 1.98 -14.53
CA VAL A 161 -1.42 3.00 -13.59
C VAL A 161 -0.15 3.67 -14.13
N GLN A 162 0.78 2.91 -14.68
CA GLN A 162 1.98 3.47 -15.31
C GLN A 162 1.62 4.43 -16.45
N GLN A 163 0.63 4.09 -17.28
CA GLN A 163 0.11 4.96 -18.33
C GLN A 163 -0.54 6.24 -17.76
N GLU A 164 -1.28 6.14 -16.66
CA GLU A 164 -1.85 7.32 -16.00
C GLU A 164 -0.79 8.24 -15.39
N ILE A 165 0.25 7.69 -14.77
CA ILE A 165 1.41 8.46 -14.28
C ILE A 165 2.08 9.20 -15.44
N LEU A 166 2.36 8.50 -16.54
CA LEU A 166 2.97 9.10 -17.74
C LEU A 166 2.10 10.23 -18.29
N LYS A 167 0.77 10.06 -18.34
CA LYS A 167 -0.18 11.11 -18.75
C LYS A 167 -0.18 12.32 -17.82
N LYS A 168 -0.04 12.11 -16.50
CA LYS A 168 0.03 13.20 -15.51
C LYS A 168 1.36 13.95 -15.56
N GLN A 169 2.47 13.28 -15.89
CA GLN A 169 3.79 13.89 -16.03
C GLN A 169 3.95 14.71 -17.34
N GLN A 170 3.09 14.45 -18.33
CA GLN A 170 3.06 15.18 -19.61
C GLN A 170 2.14 16.43 -19.60
N LYS A 171 1.43 16.69 -18.50
CA LYS A 171 0.58 17.87 -18.29
C LYS A 171 1.26 18.85 -17.34
#